data_AF-A0AAN1NPP2-F1
#
_entry.id   AF-A0AAN1NPP2-F1
#
_cell.length_a   1.000
_cell.length_b   1.000
_cell.length_c   1.000
_cell.angle_alpha   90.00
_cell.angle_beta   90.00
_cell.angle_gamma   90.00
#
_symmetry.space_group_name_H-M   'P 1'
#
loop_
_entity.id
_entity.type
_entity.pdbx_description
1 polymer ?
#
loop_
_entity_poly.entity_id
_entity_poly.type
_entity_poly.pdbx_seq_one_letter_code
_entity_poly.pdbx_strand_id
1 'polypeptide(L)'
;MSQIIAVLNFEEGYVDTPYLDTLGFPTVAGGIRIGPKGASLSNYTFRVPRRVGDVWKQCILENKVQEMQGRDLLRNALAKCNDARTDVLLSMTYQLGVEGVMQFKNMLTAIAAEQFNEAADAMMNSLWARQTPGRARRHAEMMRSGTYAVYRGLL
;
A
#
# COMPACT_ATOMS: atom_id res chain seq x y z
N MET A 1 11.69 8.77 -10.10
CA MET A 1 10.27 8.72 -10.46
C MET A 1 9.63 7.58 -9.68
N SER A 2 8.45 7.84 -9.10
CA SER A 2 7.63 6.85 -8.38
C SER A 2 7.26 5.66 -9.28
N GLN A 3 7.15 4.47 -8.68
CA GLN A 3 6.66 3.25 -9.33
C GLN A 3 5.47 2.64 -8.58
N ILE A 4 4.74 3.44 -7.80
CA ILE A 4 3.73 2.95 -6.85
C ILE A 4 2.67 2.04 -7.49
N ILE A 5 2.21 2.37 -8.71
CA ILE A 5 1.21 1.55 -9.41
C ILE A 5 1.79 0.18 -9.79
N ALA A 6 3.04 0.12 -10.24
CA ALA A 6 3.70 -1.15 -10.54
C ALA A 6 3.91 -1.98 -9.27
N VAL A 7 4.38 -1.34 -8.19
CA VAL A 7 4.55 -1.99 -6.88
C VAL A 7 3.22 -2.57 -6.38
N LEU A 8 2.14 -1.79 -6.37
CA LEU A 8 0.82 -2.29 -5.97
C LEU A 8 0.31 -3.41 -6.87
N ASN A 9 0.57 -3.34 -8.17
CA ASN A 9 0.19 -4.41 -9.09
C ASN A 9 0.88 -5.73 -8.79
N PHE A 10 2.16 -5.69 -8.39
CA PHE A 10 2.89 -6.86 -7.97
C PHE A 10 2.39 -7.39 -6.61
N GLU A 11 2.15 -6.49 -5.66
CA GLU A 11 1.78 -6.86 -4.29
C GLU A 11 0.33 -7.32 -4.11
N GLU A 12 -0.61 -6.68 -4.82
CA GLU A 12 -2.05 -6.97 -4.70
C GLU A 12 -2.54 -8.00 -5.74
N GLY A 13 -1.78 -8.16 -6.83
CA GLY A 13 -2.25 -8.89 -8.01
C GLY A 13 -3.35 -8.15 -8.77
N TYR A 14 -4.06 -8.87 -9.66
CA TYR A 14 -5.15 -8.29 -10.44
C TYR A 14 -6.20 -9.33 -10.83
N VAL A 15 -7.46 -9.06 -10.47
CA VAL A 15 -8.61 -9.86 -10.92
C VAL A 15 -9.58 -8.94 -11.65
N ASP A 16 -9.76 -9.16 -12.95
CA ASP A 16 -10.56 -8.29 -13.81
C ASP A 16 -12.08 -8.43 -13.60
N THR A 17 -12.50 -9.46 -12.89
CA THR A 17 -13.90 -9.79 -12.58
C THR A 17 -14.18 -9.67 -11.08
N PRO A 18 -15.36 -9.19 -10.67
CA PRO A 18 -15.75 -9.16 -9.26
C PRO A 18 -15.67 -10.53 -8.58
N TYR A 19 -15.06 -10.54 -7.40
CA TYR A 19 -14.90 -11.73 -6.55
C TYR A 19 -15.20 -11.37 -5.08
N LEU A 20 -15.39 -12.38 -4.23
CA LEU A 20 -15.47 -12.18 -2.79
C LEU A 20 -14.06 -12.29 -2.19
N ASP A 21 -13.63 -11.27 -1.47
CA ASP A 21 -12.38 -11.34 -0.72
C ASP A 21 -12.46 -12.33 0.47
N THR A 22 -11.35 -12.52 1.17
CA THR A 22 -11.27 -13.44 2.33
C THR A 22 -12.18 -13.05 3.48
N LEU A 23 -12.70 -11.81 3.51
CA LEU A 23 -13.60 -11.28 4.52
C LEU A 23 -15.06 -11.26 4.05
N GLY A 24 -15.34 -11.67 2.80
CA GLY A 24 -16.66 -11.76 2.20
C GLY A 24 -17.19 -10.45 1.61
N PHE A 25 -16.32 -9.50 1.26
CA PHE A 25 -16.71 -8.29 0.53
C PHE A 25 -16.55 -8.49 -0.99
N PRO A 26 -17.49 -7.98 -1.81
CA PRO A 26 -17.29 -7.86 -3.25
C PRO A 26 -16.13 -6.92 -3.56
N THR A 27 -15.17 -7.42 -4.33
CA THR A 27 -13.89 -6.78 -4.64
C THR A 27 -13.52 -7.03 -6.11
N VAL A 28 -12.78 -6.11 -6.74
CA VAL A 28 -12.33 -6.24 -8.14
C VAL A 28 -10.98 -5.55 -8.35
N ALA A 29 -10.37 -5.74 -9.53
CA ALA A 29 -9.10 -5.16 -9.95
C ALA A 29 -7.97 -5.56 -8.98
N GLY A 30 -7.18 -4.58 -8.50
CA GLY A 30 -6.11 -4.81 -7.53
C GLY A 30 -6.58 -4.64 -6.08
N GLY A 31 -7.66 -5.33 -5.68
CA GLY A 31 -8.16 -5.28 -4.30
C GLY A 31 -9.12 -4.14 -3.97
N ILE A 32 -9.84 -3.58 -4.96
CA ILE A 32 -10.79 -2.49 -4.75
C ILE A 32 -12.15 -3.07 -4.33
N ARG A 33 -12.57 -2.79 -3.09
CA ARG A 33 -13.90 -3.14 -2.58
C ARG A 33 -14.99 -2.32 -3.29
N ILE A 34 -16.02 -3.01 -3.79
CA ILE A 34 -17.12 -2.42 -4.57
C ILE A 34 -18.51 -2.59 -3.91
N GLY A 35 -18.58 -3.29 -2.77
CA GLY A 35 -19.86 -3.60 -2.11
C GLY A 35 -19.77 -3.81 -0.60
N PRO A 36 -20.92 -3.87 0.09
CA PRO A 36 -20.98 -4.28 1.49
C PRO A 36 -20.74 -5.78 1.65
N LYS A 37 -20.40 -6.19 2.87
CA LYS A 37 -20.14 -7.61 3.20
C LYS A 37 -21.38 -8.45 2.90
N GLY A 38 -21.19 -9.60 2.26
CA GLY A 38 -22.25 -10.56 1.96
C GLY A 38 -23.18 -10.15 0.82
N ALA A 39 -22.92 -9.04 0.12
CA ALA A 39 -23.65 -8.74 -1.10
C ALA A 39 -23.35 -9.77 -2.20
N SER A 40 -24.39 -10.18 -2.93
CA SER A 40 -24.28 -11.15 -4.01
C SER A 40 -23.43 -10.61 -5.17
N LEU A 41 -22.51 -11.44 -5.69
CA LEU A 41 -21.71 -11.11 -6.88
C LEU A 41 -22.58 -10.92 -8.13
N SER A 42 -23.80 -11.47 -8.16
CA SER A 42 -24.75 -11.27 -9.27
C SER A 42 -25.14 -9.80 -9.47
N ASN A 43 -24.91 -8.94 -8.48
CA ASN A 43 -25.15 -7.50 -8.57
C ASN A 43 -24.02 -6.75 -9.31
N TYR A 44 -22.92 -7.43 -9.64
CA TYR A 44 -21.70 -6.83 -10.18
C TYR A 44 -21.27 -7.56 -11.46
N THR A 45 -21.99 -7.32 -12.57
CA THR A 45 -21.80 -7.98 -13.86
C THR A 45 -20.95 -7.17 -14.84
N PHE A 46 -19.76 -6.75 -14.41
CA PHE A 46 -18.82 -5.99 -15.24
C PHE A 46 -17.40 -6.55 -15.14
N ARG A 47 -16.52 -6.09 -16.03
CA ARG A 47 -15.08 -6.32 -15.94
C ARG A 47 -14.35 -5.00 -15.85
N VAL A 48 -13.21 -5.02 -15.17
CA VAL A 48 -12.30 -3.88 -15.09
C VAL A 48 -11.04 -4.22 -15.87
N PRO A 49 -10.83 -3.63 -17.07
CA PRO A 49 -9.57 -3.76 -17.77
C PRO A 49 -8.42 -3.19 -16.95
N ARG A 50 -7.23 -3.78 -17.06
CA ARG A 50 -6.04 -3.40 -16.27
C ARG A 50 -5.79 -1.90 -16.22
N ARG A 51 -5.81 -1.22 -17.37
CA ARG A 51 -5.60 0.24 -17.46
C ARG A 51 -6.62 1.04 -16.63
N VAL A 52 -7.89 0.63 -16.63
CA VAL A 52 -8.93 1.28 -15.83
C VAL A 52 -8.67 1.06 -14.33
N GLY A 53 -8.31 -0.16 -13.94
CA GLY A 53 -7.96 -0.46 -12.55
C GLY A 53 -6.72 0.30 -12.06
N ASP A 54 -5.73 0.52 -12.92
CA ASP A 54 -4.54 1.31 -12.60
C ASP A 54 -4.88 2.79 -12.37
N VAL A 55 -5.71 3.39 -13.22
CA VAL A 55 -6.21 4.76 -13.02
C VAL A 55 -7.06 4.86 -11.75
N TRP A 56 -7.93 3.88 -11.48
CA TRP A 56 -8.74 3.88 -10.25
C TRP A 56 -7.86 3.80 -9.00
N LYS A 57 -6.85 2.94 -8.99
CA LYS A 57 -5.83 2.88 -7.92
C LYS A 57 -5.14 4.22 -7.73
N GLN A 58 -4.77 4.89 -8.82
CA GLN A 58 -4.15 6.22 -8.74
C GLN A 58 -5.06 7.24 -8.05
N CYS A 59 -6.33 7.33 -8.44
CA CYS A 59 -7.30 8.24 -7.79
C CYS A 59 -7.49 7.92 -6.30
N ILE A 60 -7.49 6.63 -5.91
CA ILE A 60 -7.55 6.23 -4.50
C ILE A 60 -6.31 6.75 -3.75
N LEU A 61 -5.12 6.56 -4.31
CA LEU A 61 -3.88 7.01 -3.70
C LEU A 61 -3.80 8.54 -3.58
N GLU A 62 -4.23 9.28 -4.58
CA GLU A 62 -4.27 10.75 -4.53
C GLU A 62 -5.11 11.25 -3.35
N ASN A 63 -6.29 10.65 -3.14
CA ASN A 63 -7.11 10.96 -1.97
C ASN A 63 -6.43 10.57 -0.65
N LYS A 64 -5.74 9.42 -0.62
CA LYS A 64 -5.00 8.96 0.57
C LYS A 64 -3.82 9.87 0.89
N VAL A 65 -3.11 10.38 -0.12
CA VAL A 65 -2.03 11.37 0.07
C VAL A 65 -2.56 12.61 0.78
N GLN A 66 -3.71 13.15 0.36
CA GLN A 66 -4.33 14.30 1.02
C GLN A 66 -4.66 14.01 2.49
N GLU A 67 -5.24 12.84 2.77
CA GLU A 67 -5.53 12.39 4.13
C GLU A 67 -4.25 12.25 4.99
N MET A 68 -3.18 11.69 4.42
CA MET A 68 -1.87 11.55 5.10
C MET A 68 -1.23 12.91 5.39
N GLN A 69 -1.34 13.89 4.49
CA GLN A 69 -0.83 15.26 4.69
C GLN A 69 -1.54 15.99 5.85
N GLY A 70 -2.79 15.61 6.14
CA GLY A 70 -3.55 16.09 7.30
C GLY A 70 -3.15 15.48 8.65
N ARG A 71 -2.16 14.57 8.68
CA ARG A 71 -1.68 13.91 9.90
C ARG A 71 -0.21 14.26 10.14
N ASP A 72 0.09 14.97 11.22
CA ASP A 72 1.44 15.53 11.47
C ASP A 72 2.57 14.49 11.39
N LEU A 73 2.42 13.33 12.04
CA LEU A 73 3.45 12.28 12.00
C LEU A 73 3.72 11.76 10.59
N LEU A 74 2.66 11.54 9.80
CA LEU A 74 2.79 11.07 8.43
C LEU A 74 3.35 12.15 7.51
N ARG A 75 2.86 13.40 7.64
CA ARG A 75 3.40 14.54 6.89
C ARG A 75 4.90 14.72 7.15
N ASN A 76 5.31 14.67 8.41
CA ASN A 76 6.71 14.81 8.79
C ASN A 76 7.58 13.65 8.25
N ALA A 77 7.07 12.42 8.29
CA ALA A 77 7.76 11.27 7.70
C ALA A 77 7.86 11.40 6.16
N LEU A 78 6.76 11.74 5.48
CA LEU A 78 6.72 11.93 4.03
C LEU A 78 7.70 13.02 3.55
N ALA A 79 7.84 14.10 4.30
CA ALA A 79 8.79 15.18 3.98
C ALA A 79 10.27 14.73 3.96
N LYS A 80 10.58 13.57 4.56
CA LYS A 80 11.92 12.98 4.61
C LYS A 80 12.11 11.81 3.63
N CYS A 81 11.06 11.39 2.93
CA CYS A 81 11.11 10.27 2.01
C CYS A 81 11.53 10.72 0.59
N ASN A 82 12.31 9.87 -0.07
CA ASN A 82 12.42 9.89 -1.54
C ASN A 82 11.26 9.09 -2.17
N ASP A 83 11.19 9.04 -3.51
CA ASP A 83 10.12 8.33 -4.23
C ASP A 83 9.91 6.89 -3.73
N ALA A 84 10.98 6.11 -3.56
CA ALA A 84 10.86 4.71 -3.14
C ALA A 84 10.31 4.59 -1.71
N ARG A 85 10.76 5.43 -0.78
CA ARG A 85 10.26 5.41 0.60
C ARG A 85 8.83 5.93 0.70
N THR A 86 8.47 6.92 -0.12
CA THR A 86 7.10 7.39 -0.25
C THR A 86 6.21 6.26 -0.77
N ASP A 87 6.63 5.53 -1.79
CA ASP A 87 5.89 4.40 -2.35
C ASP A 87 5.68 3.27 -1.32
N VAL A 88 6.63 3.03 -0.40
CA VAL A 88 6.43 2.12 0.73
C VAL A 88 5.25 2.58 1.60
N LEU A 89 5.24 3.84 2.02
CA LEU A 89 4.15 4.38 2.86
C LEU A 89 2.82 4.36 2.13
N LEU A 90 2.78 4.72 0.84
CA LEU A 90 1.56 4.66 0.03
C LEU A 90 1.05 3.23 -0.12
N SER A 91 1.95 2.27 -0.36
CA SER A 91 1.57 0.87 -0.50
C SER A 91 1.05 0.30 0.82
N MET A 92 1.64 0.65 1.96
CA MET A 92 1.10 0.29 3.28
C MET A 92 -0.26 0.95 3.52
N THR A 93 -0.42 2.22 3.19
CA THR A 93 -1.69 2.96 3.33
C THR A 93 -2.79 2.37 2.45
N TYR A 94 -2.46 1.87 1.27
CA TYR A 94 -3.43 1.19 0.41
C TYR A 94 -3.99 -0.08 1.09
N GLN A 95 -3.13 -0.86 1.72
CA GLN A 95 -3.52 -2.12 2.37
C GLN A 95 -4.17 -1.94 3.74
N LEU A 96 -3.64 -1.02 4.56
CA LEU A 96 -4.01 -0.87 5.98
C LEU A 96 -4.92 0.34 6.24
N GLY A 97 -5.06 1.24 5.27
CA GLY A 97 -5.64 2.58 5.47
C GLY A 97 -4.71 3.51 6.26
N VAL A 98 -5.04 4.80 6.26
CA VAL A 98 -4.25 5.85 6.94
C VAL A 98 -4.18 5.59 8.44
N GLU A 99 -5.31 5.27 9.07
CA GLU A 99 -5.37 4.98 10.51
C GLU A 99 -4.58 3.74 10.92
N GLY A 100 -4.49 2.74 10.03
CA GLY A 100 -3.66 1.56 10.22
C GLY A 100 -2.16 1.90 10.19
N VAL A 101 -1.72 2.70 9.22
CA VAL A 101 -0.32 3.15 9.13
C VAL A 101 0.05 4.09 10.29
N MET A 102 -0.88 4.91 10.77
CA MET A 102 -0.67 5.77 11.95
C MET A 102 -0.34 4.99 13.23
N GLN A 103 -0.64 3.68 13.30
CA GLN A 103 -0.24 2.84 14.43
C GLN A 103 1.27 2.51 14.43
N PHE A 104 1.97 2.68 13.30
CA PHE A 104 3.40 2.43 13.17
C PHE A 104 4.23 3.62 13.68
N LYS A 105 3.94 4.09 14.90
CA LYS A 105 4.55 5.30 15.47
C LYS A 105 6.08 5.26 15.46
N ASN A 106 6.67 4.14 15.86
CA ASN A 106 8.13 3.99 15.88
C ASN A 106 8.75 4.09 14.48
N MET A 107 8.13 3.48 13.48
CA MET A 107 8.56 3.59 12.08
C MET A 107 8.46 5.04 11.60
N LEU A 108 7.32 5.71 11.82
CA LEU A 108 7.10 7.08 11.36
C LEU A 108 8.05 8.08 12.02
N THR A 109 8.29 7.93 13.33
CA THR A 109 9.27 8.74 14.06
C THR A 109 10.69 8.52 13.55
N ALA A 110 11.09 7.26 13.30
CA ALA A 110 12.41 6.95 12.75
C ALA A 110 12.58 7.53 11.33
N ILE A 111 11.55 7.46 10.48
CA ILE A 111 11.58 8.09 9.14
C ILE A 111 11.74 9.61 9.25
N ALA A 112 11.00 10.27 10.15
CA ALA A 112 11.09 11.72 10.33
C ALA A 112 12.48 12.16 10.84
N ALA A 113 13.20 11.27 11.55
CA ALA A 113 14.58 11.42 11.96
C ALA A 113 15.61 10.91 10.93
N GLU A 114 15.17 10.50 9.73
CA GLU A 114 15.98 9.93 8.65
C GLU A 114 16.73 8.63 9.04
N GLN A 115 16.27 7.96 10.09
CA GLN A 115 16.78 6.68 10.60
C GLN A 115 16.11 5.49 9.88
N PHE A 116 16.38 5.36 8.57
CA PHE A 116 15.64 4.41 7.72
C PHE A 116 15.88 2.92 8.03
N ASN A 117 17.03 2.57 8.61
CA ASN A 117 17.29 1.20 9.07
C ASN A 117 16.38 0.82 10.24
N GLU A 118 16.27 1.72 11.22
CA GLU A 118 15.41 1.55 12.39
C GLU A 118 13.93 1.55 11.99
N ALA A 119 13.55 2.39 11.01
CA ALA A 119 12.20 2.38 10.44
C ALA A 119 11.85 1.01 9.84
N ALA A 120 12.75 0.42 9.07
CA ALA A 120 12.55 -0.90 8.48
C ALA A 120 12.50 -2.02 9.53
N ASP A 121 13.31 -1.94 10.58
CA ASP A 121 13.26 -2.89 11.69
C ASP A 121 11.93 -2.77 12.44
N ALA A 122 11.42 -1.55 12.65
CA ALA A 122 10.11 -1.30 13.23
C ALA A 122 8.97 -1.84 12.33
N MET A 123 9.09 -1.76 11.00
CA MET A 123 8.14 -2.40 10.07
C MET A 123 8.09 -3.91 10.27
N MET A 124 9.25 -4.56 10.38
CA MET A 124 9.36 -6.01 10.54
C MET A 124 8.89 -6.48 11.92
N ASN A 125 8.99 -5.63 12.94
CA ASN A 125 8.44 -5.87 14.27
C ASN A 125 6.95 -5.47 14.37
N SER A 126 6.11 -5.99 13.47
CA SER A 126 4.68 -5.68 13.44
C SER A 126 3.82 -6.91 13.15
N LEU A 127 2.54 -6.85 13.52
CA LEU A 127 1.56 -7.86 13.12
C LEU A 127 1.43 -7.93 11.60
N TRP A 128 1.50 -6.78 10.92
CA TRP A 128 1.48 -6.69 9.47
C TRP A 128 2.57 -7.53 8.80
N ALA A 129 3.79 -7.50 9.35
CA ALA A 129 4.91 -8.31 8.87
C ALA A 129 4.69 -9.81 9.10
N ARG A 130 3.95 -10.20 10.14
CA ARG A 130 3.58 -11.60 10.38
C ARG A 130 2.47 -12.07 9.42
N GLN A 131 1.52 -11.20 9.11
CA GLN A 131 0.39 -11.50 8.22
C GLN A 131 0.77 -11.49 6.73
N THR A 132 1.72 -10.63 6.33
CA THR A 132 2.15 -10.46 4.93
C THR A 132 3.68 -10.46 4.80
N PRO A 133 4.35 -11.55 5.19
CA PRO A 133 5.81 -11.56 5.38
C PRO A 133 6.61 -11.26 4.11
N GLY A 134 6.12 -11.68 2.94
CA GLY A 134 6.77 -11.39 1.65
C GLY A 134 6.79 -9.89 1.33
N ARG A 135 5.62 -9.25 1.40
CA ARG A 135 5.46 -7.80 1.16
C ARG A 135 6.23 -6.99 2.18
N ALA A 136 6.05 -7.29 3.46
CA ALA A 136 6.70 -6.55 4.53
C ALA A 136 8.23 -6.58 4.40
N ARG A 137 8.82 -7.73 4.05
CA ARG A 137 10.26 -7.84 3.81
C ARG A 137 10.72 -6.96 2.64
N ARG A 138 10.02 -6.99 1.51
CA ARG A 138 10.38 -6.14 0.35
C ARG A 138 10.28 -4.66 0.68
N HIS A 139 9.21 -4.25 1.35
CA HIS A 139 8.98 -2.87 1.75
C HIS A 139 10.02 -2.41 2.79
N ALA A 140 10.42 -3.28 3.73
CA ALA A 140 11.49 -2.98 4.67
C ALA A 140 12.82 -2.75 3.93
N GLU A 141 13.20 -3.62 2.98
CA GLU A 141 14.43 -3.42 2.18
C GLU A 141 14.38 -2.16 1.31
N MET A 142 13.20 -1.85 0.75
CA MET A 142 12.96 -0.62 0.00
C MET A 142 13.05 0.62 0.89
N MET A 143 12.57 0.54 2.14
CA MET A 143 12.70 1.60 3.14
C MET A 143 14.16 1.85 3.50
N ARG A 144 14.93 0.78 3.80
CA ARG A 144 16.37 0.87 4.11
C ARG A 144 17.15 1.50 2.96
N SER A 145 17.07 0.88 1.78
CA SER A 145 17.90 1.26 0.62
C SER A 145 17.44 2.56 -0.04
N GLY A 146 16.16 2.92 0.06
CA GLY A 146 15.58 4.02 -0.70
C GLY A 146 15.57 3.77 -2.22
N THR A 147 15.56 2.51 -2.65
CA THR A 147 15.57 2.11 -4.06
C THR A 147 14.57 0.98 -4.33
N TYR A 148 14.23 0.78 -5.61
CA TYR A 148 13.39 -0.34 -6.07
C TYR A 148 14.21 -1.63 -6.32
N ALA A 149 15.43 -1.76 -5.79
CA ALA A 149 16.32 -2.89 -6.11
C ALA A 149 15.72 -4.26 -5.79
N VAL A 150 14.94 -4.35 -4.71
CA VAL A 150 14.23 -5.58 -4.31
C VAL A 150 13.15 -6.03 -5.32
N TYR A 151 12.73 -5.11 -6.19
CA TYR A 151 11.76 -5.32 -7.24
C TYR A 151 12.39 -5.44 -8.64
N ARG A 152 13.72 -5.47 -8.74
CA ARG A 152 14.42 -5.54 -10.03
C ARG A 152 14.04 -6.83 -10.77
N GLY A 153 13.51 -6.68 -11.98
CA GLY A 153 13.04 -7.79 -12.81
C GLY A 153 11.66 -8.34 -12.42
N LEU A 154 10.98 -7.71 -11.46
CA LEU A 154 9.64 -8.09 -11.00
C LEU A 154 8.53 -7.10 -11.44
N LEU A 155 8.89 -5.85 -11.70
CA LEU A 155 7.97 -4.78 -12.12
C LEU A 155 7.92 -4.62 -13.64
#